data_AF-A0A7S3K8E8-F1
#
_entry.id   AF-A0A7S3K8E8-F1
#
_cell.length_a   1.000
_cell.length_b   1.000
_cell.length_c   1.000
_cell.angle_alpha   90.00
_cell.angle_beta   90.00
_cell.angle_gamma   90.00
#
_symmetry.space_group_name_H-M   'P 1'
#
loop_
_entity.id
_entity.type
_entity.pdbx_description
1 polymer ?
#
loop_
_entity_poly.entity_id
_entity_poly.type
_entity_poly.pdbx_seq_one_letter_code
_entity_poly.pdbx_strand_id
1 'polypeptide(L)'
;EVTHIVKQDAEITRILRFFSQNVSQIEIFVEGKPFTQFFPLLPYCKFDSEVPKEKFSLMVDRTNAKTKCDSLMRESQYIISDLKVNYWLKKGLSKFVGLCQ
;
A
#
# COMPACT_ATOMS: atom_id res chain seq x y z
N GLU A 1 -17.22 -31.05 18.90
CA GLU A 1 -16.94 -29.65 19.26
C GLU A 1 -15.54 -29.17 18.88
N VAL A 2 -14.47 -29.93 19.13
CA VAL A 2 -13.09 -29.52 18.83
C VAL A 2 -12.84 -29.14 17.35
N THR A 3 -13.46 -29.84 16.40
CA THR A 3 -13.36 -29.54 14.96
C THR A 3 -14.02 -28.23 14.54
N HIS A 4 -15.01 -27.73 15.30
CA HIS A 4 -15.63 -26.43 15.03
C HIS A 4 -14.73 -25.28 15.53
N ILE A 5 -14.08 -25.46 16.68
CA ILE A 5 -13.15 -24.48 17.27
C ILE A 5 -11.91 -24.32 16.36
N VAL A 6 -11.31 -25.43 15.90
CA VAL A 6 -10.14 -25.40 15.01
C VAL A 6 -10.45 -24.78 13.64
N LYS A 7 -11.66 -24.98 13.10
CA LYS A 7 -12.09 -24.33 11.85
C LYS A 7 -12.29 -22.83 12.02
N GLN A 8 -12.81 -22.40 13.17
CA GLN A 8 -13.05 -21.00 13.46
C GLN A 8 -11.73 -20.22 13.60
N ASP A 9 -10.70 -20.81 14.22
CA ASP A 9 -9.37 -20.22 14.33
C ASP A 9 -8.66 -20.09 12.97
N ALA A 10 -8.85 -21.06 12.06
CA ALA A 10 -8.29 -21.01 10.71
C ALA A 10 -8.91 -19.89 9.87
N GLU A 11 -10.23 -19.71 9.94
CA GLU A 11 -10.95 -18.63 9.25
C GLU A 11 -10.59 -17.25 9.82
N ILE A 12 -10.51 -17.11 11.16
CA ILE A 12 -10.05 -15.86 11.79
C ILE A 12 -8.63 -15.52 11.34
N THR A 13 -7.72 -16.50 11.32
CA THR A 13 -6.35 -16.30 10.85
C THR A 13 -6.32 -15.85 9.39
N ARG A 14 -7.16 -16.44 8.54
CA ARG A 14 -7.28 -16.06 7.12
C ARG A 14 -7.78 -14.62 6.97
N ILE A 15 -8.80 -14.25 7.73
CA ILE A 15 -9.35 -12.89 7.72
C ILE A 15 -8.29 -11.90 8.18
N LEU A 16 -7.62 -12.15 9.32
CA LEU A 16 -6.58 -11.26 9.82
C LEU A 16 -5.41 -11.11 8.84
N ARG A 17 -5.01 -12.20 8.16
CA ARG A 17 -3.99 -12.15 7.11
C ARG A 17 -4.47 -11.35 5.90
N PHE A 18 -5.73 -11.49 5.51
CA PHE A 18 -6.29 -10.66 4.45
C PHE A 18 -6.22 -9.18 4.85
N PHE A 19 -6.68 -8.82 6.05
CA PHE A 19 -6.62 -7.45 6.55
C PHE A 19 -5.18 -6.92 6.59
N SER A 20 -4.20 -7.68 7.11
CA SER A 20 -2.81 -7.24 7.20
C SER A 20 -2.16 -6.99 5.83
N GLN A 21 -2.62 -7.67 4.79
CA GLN A 21 -2.15 -7.49 3.42
C GLN A 21 -2.94 -6.44 2.62
N ASN A 22 -4.14 -6.06 3.08
CA ASN A 22 -5.10 -5.26 2.32
C ASN A 22 -5.46 -3.93 2.96
N VAL A 23 -5.14 -3.72 4.23
CA VAL A 23 -5.48 -2.52 4.97
C VAL A 23 -4.20 -1.89 5.49
N SER A 24 -4.16 -0.56 5.46
CA SER A 24 -3.11 0.23 6.08
C SER A 24 -3.73 1.21 7.08
N GLN A 25 -2.89 1.77 7.93
CA GLN A 25 -3.25 2.78 8.91
C GLN A 25 -2.47 4.07 8.67
N ILE A 26 -3.11 5.20 8.91
CA ILE A 26 -2.48 6.52 8.94
C ILE A 26 -2.88 7.25 10.22
N GLU A 27 -1.95 8.03 10.75
CA GLU A 27 -2.20 8.96 11.85
C GLU A 27 -2.28 10.37 11.28
N ILE A 28 -3.36 11.07 11.58
CA ILE A 28 -3.62 12.43 11.12
C ILE A 28 -3.85 13.32 12.34
N PHE A 29 -3.23 14.49 12.38
CA PHE A 29 -3.52 15.48 13.40
C PHE A 29 -4.69 16.37 12.96
N VAL A 30 -5.80 16.32 13.69
CA VAL A 30 -6.99 17.14 13.46
C VAL A 30 -7.29 17.89 14.75
N GLU A 31 -7.42 19.22 14.68
CA GLU A 31 -7.71 20.07 15.86
C GLU A 31 -6.74 19.85 17.04
N GLY A 32 -5.46 19.59 16.72
CA GLY A 32 -4.42 19.34 17.72
C GLY A 32 -4.46 17.96 18.39
N LYS A 33 -5.31 17.05 17.92
CA LYS A 33 -5.40 15.66 18.42
C LYS A 33 -5.00 14.66 17.34
N PRO A 34 -4.24 13.61 17.68
CA PRO A 34 -3.97 12.52 16.75
C PRO A 34 -5.23 11.68 16.56
N PHE A 35 -5.51 11.33 15.30
CA PHE A 35 -6.60 10.48 14.89
C PHE A 35 -6.06 9.38 13.98
N THR A 36 -6.32 8.12 14.33
CA THR A 36 -5.91 6.97 13.55
C THR A 36 -7.03 6.53 12.61
N GLN A 37 -6.74 6.46 11.31
CA GLN A 37 -7.68 6.00 10.29
C GLN A 37 -7.13 4.77 9.57
N PHE A 38 -7.97 3.74 9.45
CA PHE A 38 -7.69 2.56 8.62
C PHE A 38 -8.31 2.74 7.23
N PHE A 39 -7.62 2.28 6.19
CA PHE A 39 -8.10 2.34 4.82
C PHE A 39 -7.60 1.17 3.99
N PRO A 40 -8.35 0.72 2.96
CA PRO A 40 -7.90 -0.32 2.07
C PRO A 40 -6.76 0.18 1.17
N LEU A 41 -5.73 -0.65 1.02
CA LEU A 41 -4.64 -0.44 0.08
C LEU A 41 -5.14 -0.59 -1.35
N LEU A 42 -4.80 0.38 -2.19
CA LEU A 42 -5.18 0.38 -3.59
C LEU A 42 -4.38 -0.69 -4.37
N PRO A 43 -4.97 -1.35 -5.39
CA PRO A 43 -4.32 -2.46 -6.09
C PRO A 43 -2.95 -2.12 -6.66
N TYR A 44 -2.77 -0.91 -7.20
CA TYR A 44 -1.51 -0.46 -7.77
C TYR A 44 -0.43 -0.16 -6.72
N CYS A 45 -0.79 0.09 -5.46
CA CYS A 45 0.16 0.27 -4.36
C CYS A 45 0.77 -1.05 -3.89
N LYS A 46 0.09 -2.17 -4.13
CA LYS A 46 0.57 -3.53 -3.80
C LYS A 46 1.43 -4.12 -4.90
N PHE A 47 1.39 -3.49 -6.06
CA PHE A 47 1.94 -4.03 -7.28
C PHE A 47 3.37 -3.50 -7.44
N ASP A 48 4.34 -4.37 -7.12
CA ASP A 48 5.77 -4.13 -7.34
C ASP A 48 6.35 -2.96 -6.51
N SER A 49 6.44 -3.16 -5.19
CA SER A 49 6.69 -2.06 -4.25
C SER A 49 8.15 -1.77 -3.93
N GLU A 50 9.10 -2.65 -4.27
CA GLU A 50 10.47 -2.53 -3.75
C GLU A 50 11.30 -1.48 -4.50
N VAL A 51 11.33 -1.55 -5.83
CA VAL A 51 12.08 -0.58 -6.65
C VAL A 51 11.54 0.85 -6.49
N PRO A 52 10.21 1.11 -6.49
CA PRO A 52 9.69 2.45 -6.27
C PRO A 52 9.97 2.99 -4.86
N LYS A 53 10.02 2.14 -3.82
CA LYS A 53 10.34 2.55 -2.44
C LYS A 53 11.78 3.03 -2.30
N GLU A 54 12.73 2.28 -2.84
CA GLU A 54 14.15 2.67 -2.77
C GLU A 54 14.38 3.98 -3.52
N LYS A 55 13.84 4.09 -4.74
CA LYS A 55 13.90 5.32 -5.54
C LYS A 55 13.28 6.51 -4.81
N PHE A 56 12.11 6.33 -4.20
CA PHE A 56 11.49 7.38 -3.39
C PHE A 56 12.35 7.82 -2.22
N SER A 57 12.94 6.85 -1.50
CA SER A 57 13.79 7.15 -0.34
C SER A 57 15.02 7.97 -0.73
N LEU A 58 15.58 7.74 -1.92
CA LEU A 58 16.73 8.47 -2.45
C LEU A 58 16.38 9.88 -2.96
N MET A 59 15.15 10.10 -3.43
CA MET A 59 14.71 11.38 -4.00
C MET A 59 14.29 12.43 -2.96
N VAL A 60 14.04 12.01 -1.72
CA VAL A 60 13.54 12.91 -0.68
C VAL A 60 14.68 13.72 -0.07
N ASP A 61 14.59 15.04 -0.18
CA ASP A 61 15.47 15.97 0.54
C ASP A 61 15.16 15.93 2.05
N ARG A 62 16.17 15.66 2.87
CA ARG A 62 16.04 15.53 4.34
C ARG A 62 16.74 16.64 5.12
N THR A 63 17.06 17.74 4.46
CA THR A 63 17.81 18.86 5.06
C THR A 63 17.12 19.43 6.29
N ASN A 64 15.79 19.55 6.28
CA ASN A 64 15.00 19.90 7.46
C ASN A 64 13.59 19.30 7.36
N ALA A 65 12.84 19.33 8.47
CA ALA A 65 11.52 18.70 8.56
C ALA A 65 10.52 19.24 7.54
N LYS A 66 10.51 20.56 7.28
CA LYS A 66 9.61 21.20 6.31
C LYS A 66 9.95 20.76 4.89
N THR A 67 11.22 20.90 4.50
CA THR A 67 11.71 20.50 3.18
C THR A 67 11.48 19.00 2.93
N LYS A 68 11.62 18.16 3.96
CA LYS A 68 11.31 16.73 3.90
C LYS A 68 9.84 16.49 3.57
N CYS A 69 8.92 17.14 4.27
CA CYS A 69 7.49 17.01 4.00
C CYS A 69 7.13 17.52 2.60
N ASP A 70 7.64 18.69 2.22
CA ASP A 70 7.37 19.29 0.90
C ASP A 70 7.90 18.39 -0.23
N SER A 71 9.12 17.87 -0.07
CA SER A 71 9.73 16.93 -1.02
C SER A 71 8.96 15.62 -1.08
N LEU A 72 8.57 15.04 0.06
CA LEU A 72 7.76 13.81 0.11
C LEU A 72 6.46 13.99 -0.67
N MET A 73 5.79 15.12 -0.49
CA MET A 73 4.50 15.38 -1.15
C MET A 73 4.65 15.57 -2.65
N ARG A 74 5.66 16.31 -3.10
CA ARG A 74 5.95 16.47 -4.52
C ARG A 74 6.31 15.14 -5.18
N GLU A 75 7.27 14.41 -4.61
CA GLU A 75 7.75 13.16 -5.21
C GLU A 75 6.68 12.05 -5.21
N SER A 76 5.75 12.07 -4.23
CA SER A 76 4.66 11.09 -4.16
C SER A 76 3.76 11.09 -5.39
N GLN A 77 3.53 12.26 -6.02
CA GLN A 77 2.67 12.38 -7.19
C GLN A 77 3.24 11.63 -8.40
N TYR A 78 4.57 11.71 -8.59
CA TYR A 78 5.26 11.01 -9.66
C TYR A 78 5.21 9.49 -9.46
N ILE A 79 5.48 9.04 -8.24
CA ILE A 79 5.46 7.60 -7.92
C ILE A 79 4.06 7.00 -8.05
N ILE A 80 3.03 7.69 -7.58
CA ILE A 80 1.65 7.22 -7.74
C ILE A 80 1.30 7.06 -9.23
N SER A 81 1.76 7.98 -10.07
CA SER A 81 1.52 7.92 -11.51
C SER A 81 2.26 6.73 -12.14
N ASP A 82 3.52 6.51 -11.79
CA ASP A 82 4.33 5.38 -12.26
C ASP A 82 3.72 4.02 -11.82
N LEU A 83 3.33 3.89 -10.56
CA LEU A 83 2.64 2.70 -10.03
C LEU A 83 1.35 2.40 -10.80
N LYS A 84 0.55 3.42 -11.08
CA LYS A 84 -0.69 3.26 -11.87
C LYS A 84 -0.38 2.76 -13.27
N VAL A 85 0.55 3.42 -13.98
CA VAL A 85 0.92 3.03 -15.36
C VAL A 85 1.43 1.60 -15.39
N ASN A 86 2.38 1.23 -14.52
CA ASN A 86 2.93 -0.11 -14.46
C ASN A 86 1.87 -1.17 -14.15
N TYR A 87 0.95 -0.88 -13.22
CA TYR A 87 -0.18 -1.75 -12.93
C TYR A 87 -1.08 -1.97 -14.14
N TRP A 88 -1.47 -0.90 -14.84
CA TRP A 88 -2.35 -1.00 -16.01
C TRP A 88 -1.69 -1.69 -17.19
N LEU A 89 -0.41 -1.42 -17.44
CA LEU A 89 0.37 -2.09 -18.49
C LEU A 89 0.45 -3.59 -18.23
N LYS A 90 0.89 -4.02 -17.05
CA LYS A 90 0.99 -5.45 -16.74
C LYS A 90 -0.38 -6.14 -16.71
N LYS A 91 -1.44 -5.47 -16.22
CA LYS A 91 -2.81 -6.01 -16.27
C LYS A 91 -3.38 -6.09 -17.70
N GLY A 92 -3.04 -5.15 -18.56
CA GLY A 92 -3.39 -5.17 -19.98
C GLY A 92 -2.65 -6.29 -20.71
N LEU A 93 -1.34 -6.40 -20.48
CA LEU A 93 -0.49 -7.45 -21.04
C LEU A 93 -0.90 -8.84 -20.57
N SER A 94 -1.24 -9.04 -19.28
CA SER A 94 -1.68 -10.34 -18.79
C SER A 94 -2.98 -10.80 -19.46
N LYS A 95 -3.90 -9.87 -19.74
CA LYS A 95 -5.10 -10.16 -20.54
C LYS A 95 -4.77 -10.53 -21.99
N PHE A 96 -3.77 -9.89 -22.59
CA PHE A 96 -3.41 -10.11 -23.99
C PHE A 96 -2.62 -11.42 -24.21
N VAL A 97 -1.71 -11.75 -23.28
CA VAL A 97 -0.84 -12.93 -23.35
C VAL A 97 -1.52 -14.18 -22.77
N GLY A 98 -2.75 -14.07 -22.26
CA GLY A 98 -3.50 -15.20 -21.70
C GLY A 98 -2.91 -15.74 -20.39
N LEU A 99 -2.05 -14.98 -19.71
CA LEU A 99 -1.38 -15.36 -18.46
C LEU A 99 -2.28 -15.15 -17.22
N CYS A 100 -3.60 -15.20 -17.37
CA CYS A 100 -4.50 -15.16 -16.22
C CYS A 100 -4.36 -16.47 -15.43
N GLN A 101 -3.62 -16.44 -14.32
CA GLN A 101 -3.88 -17.28 -13.15
C GLN A 101 -4.70 -16.47 -12.13
#